data_AF-A0A956FVX0-F1
#
_entry.id   AF-A0A956FVX0-F1
#
_cell.length_a   1.000
_cell.length_b   1.000
_cell.length_c   1.000
_cell.angle_alpha   90.00
_cell.angle_beta   90.00
_cell.angle_gamma   90.00
#
_symmetry.space_group_name_H-M   'P 1'
#
loop_
_entity.id
_entity.type
_entity.pdbx_description
1 polymer ?
#
loop_
_entity_poly.entity_id
_entity_poly.type
_entity_poly.pdbx_seq_one_letter_code
_entity_poly.pdbx_strand_id
1 'polypeptide(L)'
;DLGLYKSGTSKSVVATREGIVDIYCNIHPDMAAKVLVLDNAHFAVTGEDGRFSIKGVPAGTYPIVAWQVRGEPYRGEVTIRGGEVTELNLDLVAARGGGHEEHTRKDGTPYGRYK
;
A
#
# COMPACT_ATOMS: atom_id res chain seq x y z
N ASP A 1 8.51 12.22 -10.00
CA ASP A 1 9.85 11.96 -9.44
C ASP A 1 10.10 12.93 -8.28
N LEU A 2 10.70 12.44 -7.20
CA LEU A 2 11.08 13.21 -6.02
C LEU A 2 12.52 13.76 -6.07
N GLY A 3 13.36 13.27 -6.99
CA GLY A 3 14.78 13.65 -7.09
C GLY A 3 15.69 12.95 -6.06
N LEU A 4 16.89 13.52 -5.83
CA LEU A 4 17.88 13.07 -4.84
C LEU A 4 17.94 14.05 -3.66
N TYR A 5 18.00 13.51 -2.45
CA TYR A 5 18.06 14.31 -1.22
C TYR A 5 19.45 14.18 -0.60
N LYS A 6 19.98 15.30 -0.08
CA LYS A 6 21.22 15.28 0.70
C LYS A 6 20.92 14.65 2.07
N SER A 7 21.94 14.05 2.67
CA SER A 7 21.83 13.53 4.04
C SER A 7 21.30 14.63 4.98
N GLY A 8 20.36 14.26 5.85
CA GLY A 8 19.70 15.19 6.79
C GLY A 8 18.62 16.09 6.18
N THR A 9 18.28 15.95 4.89
CA THR A 9 17.22 16.74 4.25
C THR A 9 15.92 15.93 4.07
N SER A 10 14.79 16.60 4.27
CA SER A 10 13.45 16.06 4.06
C SER A 10 12.64 16.96 3.12
N LYS A 11 11.72 16.37 2.37
CA LYS A 11 10.70 17.10 1.59
C LYS A 11 9.33 16.49 1.83
N SER A 12 8.31 17.34 1.88
CA SER A 12 6.92 16.92 1.93
C SER A 12 6.32 17.00 0.53
N VAL A 13 5.60 15.95 0.13
CA VAL A 13 4.85 15.91 -1.12
C VAL A 13 3.44 15.46 -0.82
N VAL A 14 2.46 16.16 -1.38
CA VAL A 14 1.05 15.78 -1.31
C VAL A 14 0.75 14.86 -2.48
N ALA A 15 0.26 13.66 -2.21
CA ALA A 15 -0.27 12.80 -3.25
C ALA A 15 -1.66 13.30 -3.65
N THR A 16 -1.85 13.59 -4.94
CA THR A 16 -3.10 14.18 -5.47
C THR A 16 -3.94 13.21 -6.27
N ARG A 17 -3.51 11.95 -6.39
CA ARG A 17 -4.16 10.90 -7.16
C ARG A 17 -4.24 9.63 -6.33
N GLU A 18 -5.39 9.00 -6.35
CA GLU A 18 -5.65 7.69 -5.76
C GLU A 18 -4.84 6.59 -6.47
N GLY A 19 -4.54 5.53 -5.72
CA GLY A 19 -3.78 4.37 -6.20
C GLY A 19 -2.48 4.13 -5.44
N ILE A 20 -1.67 3.21 -5.95
CA ILE A 20 -0.38 2.84 -5.36
C ILE A 20 0.69 3.78 -5.91
N VAL A 21 1.45 4.39 -5.02
CA VAL A 21 2.64 5.19 -5.33
C VAL A 21 3.87 4.40 -4.91
N ASP A 22 4.61 3.91 -5.91
CA ASP A 22 5.92 3.30 -5.70
C ASP A 22 7.00 4.36 -5.50
N ILE A 23 7.78 4.22 -4.44
CA ILE A 23 8.87 5.11 -4.07
C ILE A 23 10.16 4.31 -4.06
N TYR A 24 11.07 4.68 -4.95
CA TYR A 24 12.35 4.00 -5.19
C TYR A 24 13.54 4.93 -4.96
N CYS A 25 14.59 4.42 -4.34
CA CYS A 25 15.82 5.17 -4.07
C CYS A 25 16.83 5.04 -5.22
N ASN A 26 17.16 6.12 -5.91
CA ASN A 26 18.03 6.05 -7.09
C ASN A 26 19.50 5.61 -6.83
N ILE A 27 19.92 5.44 -5.57
CA ILE A 27 21.30 5.09 -5.19
C ILE A 27 21.42 3.84 -4.31
N HIS A 28 20.30 3.30 -3.80
CA HIS A 28 20.26 2.05 -3.03
C HIS A 28 19.23 1.12 -3.67
N PRO A 29 19.63 0.00 -4.29
CA PRO A 29 18.73 -0.90 -5.03
C PRO A 29 17.66 -1.54 -4.15
N ASP A 30 17.96 -1.62 -2.84
CA ASP A 30 17.10 -2.22 -1.85
C ASP A 30 16.02 -1.24 -1.35
N MET A 31 16.26 0.07 -1.36
CA MET A 31 15.34 1.00 -0.70
C MET A 31 14.07 1.30 -1.52
N ALA A 32 13.00 0.57 -1.21
CA ALA A 32 11.66 0.79 -1.74
C ALA A 32 10.62 1.08 -0.64
N ALA A 33 9.57 1.81 -1.01
CA ALA A 33 8.36 1.96 -0.23
C ALA A 33 7.15 2.03 -1.16
N LYS A 34 5.98 1.59 -0.69
CA LYS A 34 4.70 1.74 -1.40
C LYS A 34 3.74 2.54 -0.52
N VAL A 35 3.07 3.52 -1.11
CA VAL A 35 2.02 4.30 -0.44
C VAL A 35 0.69 4.05 -1.16
N LEU A 36 -0.31 3.53 -0.45
CA LEU A 36 -1.66 3.40 -0.98
C LEU A 36 -2.46 4.66 -0.67
N VAL A 37 -2.84 5.40 -1.71
CA VAL A 37 -3.65 6.63 -1.62
C VAL A 37 -5.11 6.27 -1.90
N LEU A 38 -5.98 6.58 -0.95
CA LEU A 38 -7.41 6.30 -1.01
C LEU A 38 -8.20 7.60 -1.24
N ASP A 39 -9.30 7.48 -1.97
CA ASP A 39 -10.26 8.56 -2.25
C ASP A 39 -11.37 8.65 -1.19
N ASN A 40 -11.32 7.80 -0.16
CA ASN A 40 -12.34 7.69 0.88
C ASN A 40 -11.73 7.57 2.28
N ALA A 41 -12.54 7.88 3.30
CA ALA A 41 -12.14 7.88 4.70
C ALA A 41 -12.42 6.55 5.44
N HIS A 42 -12.96 5.54 4.76
CA HIS A 42 -13.42 4.29 5.36
C HIS A 42 -12.39 3.17 5.14
N PHE A 43 -11.25 3.28 5.84
CA PHE A 43 -10.17 2.30 5.77
C PHE A 43 -9.65 1.95 7.17
N ALA A 44 -8.95 0.82 7.26
CA ALA A 44 -8.22 0.42 8.45
C ALA A 44 -6.93 -0.29 8.04
N VAL A 45 -5.90 -0.16 8.87
CA VAL A 45 -4.71 -1.01 8.82
C VAL A 45 -4.96 -2.17 9.79
N THR A 46 -4.68 -3.40 9.36
CA THR A 46 -4.80 -4.58 10.22
C THR A 46 -3.80 -4.53 11.36
N GLY A 47 -4.20 -5.05 12.53
CA GLY A 47 -3.26 -5.37 13.59
C GLY A 47 -2.34 -6.53 13.20
N GLU A 48 -1.35 -6.81 14.05
CA GLU A 48 -0.43 -7.95 13.88
C GLU A 48 -1.15 -9.31 13.89
N ASP A 49 -2.33 -9.36 14.50
CA ASP A 49 -3.24 -10.51 14.55
C ASP A 49 -4.18 -10.61 13.33
N GLY A 50 -4.03 -9.70 12.35
CA GLY A 50 -4.86 -9.62 11.15
C GLY A 50 -6.24 -8.98 11.36
N ARG A 51 -6.60 -8.56 12.59
CA ARG A 51 -7.91 -7.96 12.86
C ARG A 51 -7.96 -6.50 12.41
N PHE A 52 -9.13 -6.07 11.97
CA PHE A 52 -9.40 -4.69 11.56
C PHE A 52 -10.81 -4.27 11.99
N SER A 53 -11.06 -2.95 12.06
CA SER A 53 -12.38 -2.39 12.31
C SER A 53 -12.51 -1.05 11.60
N ILE A 54 -13.56 -0.92 10.77
CA ILE A 54 -13.92 0.33 10.10
C ILE A 54 -15.24 0.79 10.69
N LYS A 55 -15.24 1.94 11.37
CA LYS A 55 -16.42 2.47 12.07
C LYS A 55 -17.13 3.53 11.23
N GLY A 56 -18.42 3.73 11.50
CA GLY A 56 -19.20 4.81 10.91
C GLY A 56 -19.45 4.66 9.41
N VAL A 57 -19.40 3.43 8.89
CA VAL A 57 -19.79 3.15 7.50
C VAL A 57 -21.31 3.23 7.38
N PRO A 58 -21.88 4.07 6.50
CA PRO A 58 -23.32 4.13 6.29
C PRO A 58 -23.87 2.80 5.78
N ALA A 59 -25.18 2.57 5.94
CA ALA A 59 -25.83 1.39 5.39
C ALA A 59 -25.82 1.44 3.85
N GLY A 60 -25.47 0.31 3.22
CA GLY A 60 -25.30 0.22 1.78
C GLY A 60 -24.46 -0.98 1.36
N THR A 61 -24.33 -1.20 0.05
CA THR A 61 -23.39 -2.19 -0.51
C THR A 61 -22.20 -1.46 -1.12
N TYR A 62 -20.99 -1.89 -0.76
CA TYR A 62 -19.74 -1.25 -1.16
C TYR A 62 -18.74 -2.26 -1.69
N PRO A 63 -17.87 -1.86 -2.64
CA PRO A 63 -16.67 -2.63 -2.92
C PRO A 63 -15.76 -2.60 -1.69
N ILE A 64 -15.13 -3.74 -1.40
CA ILE A 64 -14.08 -3.86 -0.39
C ILE A 64 -12.80 -4.35 -1.03
N VAL A 65 -11.70 -3.71 -0.65
CA VAL A 65 -10.36 -4.06 -1.10
C VAL A 65 -9.50 -4.29 0.13
N ALA A 66 -8.83 -5.45 0.18
CA ALA A 66 -7.75 -5.66 1.13
C ALA A 66 -6.45 -5.78 0.35
N TRP A 67 -5.49 -4.95 0.72
CA TRP A 67 -4.22 -4.81 0.03
C TRP A 67 -3.08 -5.06 1.01
N GLN A 68 -2.05 -5.72 0.50
CA GLN A 68 -0.76 -5.84 1.16
C GLN A 68 0.33 -5.52 0.16
N VAL A 69 1.51 -5.09 0.65
CA VAL A 69 2.66 -4.73 -0.19
C VAL A 69 3.04 -5.85 -1.16
N ARG A 70 2.86 -7.11 -0.73
CA ARG A 70 3.31 -8.30 -1.45
C ARG A 70 2.17 -9.24 -1.75
N GLY A 71 1.65 -9.18 -2.96
CA GLY A 71 0.58 -10.07 -3.42
C GLY A 71 -0.51 -9.31 -4.13
N GLU A 72 -1.41 -10.06 -4.75
CA GLU A 72 -2.58 -9.47 -5.40
C GLU A 72 -3.56 -8.96 -4.35
N PRO A 73 -4.16 -7.78 -4.55
CA PRO A 73 -5.20 -7.29 -3.67
C PRO A 73 -6.43 -8.20 -3.76
N TYR A 74 -7.02 -8.50 -2.60
CA TYR A 74 -8.36 -9.06 -2.56
C TYR A 74 -9.37 -7.99 -2.99
N ARG A 75 -10.39 -8.38 -3.77
CA ARG A 75 -11.49 -7.53 -4.19
C ARG A 75 -12.80 -8.27 -4.00
N GLY A 76 -13.78 -7.62 -3.37
CA GLY A 76 -15.12 -8.18 -3.19
C GLY A 76 -16.15 -7.09 -2.93
N GLU A 77 -17.33 -7.51 -2.49
CA GLU A 77 -18.41 -6.63 -2.06
C GLU A 77 -18.80 -6.95 -0.62
N VAL A 78 -19.28 -5.94 0.10
CA VAL A 78 -19.82 -6.07 1.45
C VAL A 78 -21.08 -5.23 1.58
N THR A 79 -22.12 -5.78 2.21
CA THR A 79 -23.35 -5.05 2.53
C THR A 79 -23.38 -4.72 4.02
N ILE A 80 -23.44 -3.42 4.33
CA ILE A 80 -23.57 -2.89 5.68
C ILE A 80 -25.05 -2.64 6.00
N ARG A 81 -25.54 -3.26 7.06
CA ARG A 81 -26.87 -3.00 7.63
C ARG A 81 -26.76 -1.95 8.72
N GLY A 82 -27.73 -1.03 8.77
CA GLY A 82 -27.70 0.09 9.73
C GLY A 82 -27.75 -0.40 11.18
N GLY A 83 -26.80 0.08 12.00
CA GLY A 83 -26.74 -0.23 13.43
C GLY A 83 -26.19 -1.62 13.78
N GLU A 84 -25.79 -2.42 12.79
CA GLU A 84 -25.25 -3.76 12.97
C GLU A 84 -23.75 -3.82 12.69
N VAL A 85 -23.05 -4.77 13.32
CA VAL A 85 -21.68 -5.11 12.95
C VAL A 85 -21.75 -6.15 11.83
N THR A 86 -21.11 -5.86 10.70
CA THR A 86 -20.90 -6.84 9.63
C THR A 86 -19.52 -7.46 9.81
N GLU A 87 -19.47 -8.77 10.04
CA GLU A 87 -18.21 -9.52 10.12
C GLU A 87 -17.75 -9.95 8.72
N LEU A 88 -16.45 -9.82 8.47
CA LEU A 88 -15.83 -10.20 7.23
C LEU A 88 -14.47 -10.84 7.49
N ASN A 89 -14.24 -12.01 6.91
CA ASN A 89 -12.95 -12.67 6.91
C ASN A 89 -12.40 -12.65 5.49
N LEU A 90 -11.16 -12.18 5.34
CA LEU A 90 -10.50 -12.00 4.05
C LEU A 90 -9.19 -12.77 4.03
N ASP A 91 -9.04 -13.66 3.05
CA ASP A 91 -7.81 -14.43 2.87
C ASP A 91 -6.91 -13.74 1.85
N LEU A 92 -5.74 -13.28 2.30
CA LEU A 92 -4.73 -12.66 1.44
C LEU A 92 -3.57 -13.62 1.24
N VAL A 93 -3.30 -13.95 -0.03
CA VAL A 93 -2.16 -14.79 -0.39
C VAL A 93 -0.98 -13.90 -0.69
N ALA A 94 0.06 -13.96 0.15
CA ALA A 94 1.32 -13.30 -0.15
C ALA A 94 2.02 -13.99 -1.32
N ALA A 95 2.61 -13.20 -2.22
CA ALA A 95 3.43 -13.74 -3.29
C ALA A 95 4.61 -14.56 -2.70
N ARG A 96 4.86 -15.76 -3.23
CA ARG A 96 5.98 -16.61 -2.80
C ARG A 96 7.32 -15.95 -3.19
N GLY A 97 8.28 -15.98 -2.26
CA GLY A 97 9.67 -15.55 -2.49
C GLY A 97 10.07 -14.37 -1.62
N GLY A 98 10.47 -14.61 -0.38
CA GLY A 98 10.73 -13.62 0.67
C GLY A 98 11.96 -12.72 0.52
N GLY A 99 12.30 -12.21 -0.66
CA GLY A 99 13.41 -11.28 -0.88
C GLY A 99 12.99 -9.80 -0.87
N HIS A 100 13.96 -8.91 -0.67
CA HIS A 100 13.82 -7.47 -0.92
C HIS A 100 13.43 -7.22 -2.39
N GLU A 101 12.54 -6.27 -2.66
CA GLU A 101 12.18 -5.89 -4.04
C GLU A 101 13.34 -5.04 -4.59
N GLU A 102 14.32 -5.69 -5.22
CA GLU A 102 15.31 -4.99 -6.02
C GLU A 102 14.59 -4.21 -7.12
N HIS A 103 14.84 -2.91 -7.20
CA HIS A 103 14.31 -2.08 -8.27
C HIS A 103 15.44 -1.56 -9.17
N THR A 104 15.10 -1.00 -10.33
CA THR A 104 16.06 -0.29 -11.20
C THR A 104 16.18 1.17 -10.76
N ARG A 105 17.17 1.88 -11.31
CA ARG A 105 17.22 3.34 -11.20
C ARG A 105 15.97 3.96 -11.84
N LYS A 106 15.69 5.21 -11.48
CA LYS A 106 14.52 5.96 -11.96
C LYS A 106 14.54 6.21 -13.47
N ASP A 107 15.72 6.16 -14.09
CA ASP A 107 15.93 6.22 -15.53
C ASP A 107 15.83 4.85 -16.23
N GLY A 108 15.48 3.79 -15.48
CA GLY A 108 15.36 2.42 -15.97
C GLY A 108 16.68 1.65 -16.06
N THR A 109 17.83 2.26 -15.74
CA THR A 109 19.11 1.58 -15.81
C THR A 109 19.36 0.67 -14.58
N PRO A 110 20.07 -0.46 -14.74
CA PRO A 110 20.46 -1.29 -13.61
C PRO A 110 21.40 -0.54 -12.65
N TYR A 111 21.42 -0.97 -11.39
CA TYR A 111 22.48 -0.56 -10.48
C TYR A 111 23.81 -1.16 -10.95
N GLY A 112 24.82 -0.31 -11.14
CA GLY A 112 26.17 -0.79 -11.42
C GLY A 112 26.72 -1.59 -10.24
N ARG A 113 27.61 -2.57 -10.50
CA ARG A 113 28.38 -3.20 -9.43
C ARG A 113 29.17 -2.10 -8.70
N TYR A 114 28.99 -2.01 -7.39
CA TYR A 114 29.89 -1.23 -6.54
C TYR A 114 31.33 -1.68 -6.87
N LYS A 115 32.19 -0.73 -7.28
CA LYS A 115 33.63 -0.99 -7.37
C LYS A 115 34.23 -0.97 -5.98
#